data_AF-A0A352NSE8-F1
#
_entry.id   AF-A0A352NSE8-F1
#
_cell.length_a   1.000
_cell.length_b   1.000
_cell.length_c   1.000
_cell.angle_alpha   90.00
_cell.angle_beta   90.00
_cell.angle_gamma   90.00
#
_symmetry.space_group_name_H-M   'P 1'
#
loop_
_entity.id
_entity.type
_entity.pdbx_description
1 polymer ?
#
loop_
_entity_poly.entity_id
_entity_poly.type
_entity_poly.pdbx_seq_one_letter_code
_entity_poly.pdbx_strand_id
1 'polypeptide(L)'
;PNYEMTSAFRLVRFLLIIAAAIAGLYGIMIGLVITLVHLIKLKSFGVSYLAPMVNENANDFKDMYFRAPIRFLKKRPKYMNTGDKIRQR
;
A
#
# COMPACT_ATOMS: atom_id res chain seq x y z
N PRO A 1 8.19 -13.67 12.44
CA PRO A 1 8.63 -14.19 11.13
C PRO A 1 7.47 -14.82 10.34
N ASN A 2 7.07 -14.20 9.21
CA ASN A 2 6.00 -14.70 8.34
C ASN A 2 6.59 -15.33 7.08
N TYR A 3 6.78 -16.65 7.09
CA TYR A 3 7.36 -17.39 5.98
C TYR A 3 6.48 -17.34 4.72
N GLU A 4 5.16 -17.39 4.90
CA GLU A 4 4.17 -17.27 3.81
C GLU A 4 4.27 -15.94 3.06
N MET A 5 4.58 -14.85 3.77
CA MET A 5 4.77 -13.55 3.14
C MET A 5 6.06 -13.53 2.31
N THR A 6 7.11 -14.21 2.79
CA THR A 6 8.40 -14.28 2.11
C THR A 6 8.33 -15.10 0.84
N SER A 7 7.60 -16.23 0.85
CA SER A 7 7.40 -17.07 -0.35
C SER A 7 6.61 -16.32 -1.43
N ALA A 8 5.57 -15.57 -1.04
CA ALA A 8 4.79 -14.74 -1.97
C ALA A 8 5.65 -13.68 -2.69
N PHE A 9 6.55 -12.99 -1.97
CA PHE A 9 7.45 -12.02 -2.61
C PHE A 9 8.46 -12.66 -3.58
N ARG A 10 8.88 -13.90 -3.34
CA ARG A 10 9.77 -14.61 -4.29
C ARG A 10 9.07 -14.85 -5.63
N LEU A 11 7.78 -15.21 -5.62
CA LEU A 11 7.01 -15.41 -6.84
C LEU A 11 6.96 -14.15 -7.70
N VAL A 12 6.66 -12.99 -7.09
CA VAL A 12 6.68 -11.69 -7.79
C VAL A 12 8.07 -11.40 -8.37
N ARG A 13 9.13 -11.70 -7.64
CA ARG A 13 10.51 -11.49 -8.10
C ARG A 13 10.85 -12.34 -9.33
N PHE A 14 10.42 -13.60 -9.35
CA PHE A 14 10.63 -14.47 -10.52
C PHE A 14 9.91 -13.92 -11.75
N LEU A 15 8.68 -13.42 -11.60
CA LEU A 15 7.96 -12.77 -12.70
C LEU A 15 8.71 -11.54 -13.24
N LEU A 16 9.27 -10.71 -12.36
CA LEU A 16 10.09 -9.57 -12.76
C LEU A 16 11.39 -9.98 -13.46
N ILE A 17 12.05 -11.06 -13.03
CA ILE A 17 13.26 -11.59 -13.67
C ILE A 17 12.93 -12.11 -15.07
N ILE A 18 11.82 -12.82 -15.25
CA ILE A 18 11.37 -13.29 -16.57
C ILE A 18 11.08 -12.11 -17.49
N ALA A 19 10.37 -11.08 -16.99
CA ALA A 19 10.11 -9.87 -17.76
C ALA A 19 11.40 -9.13 -18.12
N ALA A 20 12.38 -9.08 -17.21
CA ALA A 20 13.70 -8.52 -17.44
C ALA A 20 14.51 -9.31 -18.48
N ALA A 21 14.39 -10.64 -18.49
CA ALA A 21 15.10 -11.48 -19.46
C ALA A 21 14.60 -11.27 -20.90
N ILE A 22 13.31 -10.96 -21.08
CA ILE A 22 12.69 -10.76 -22.41
C ILE A 22 12.94 -9.33 -22.93
N ALA A 23 12.73 -8.31 -22.08
CA ALA A 23 12.72 -6.90 -22.48
C ALA A 23 13.75 -6.01 -21.76
N GLY A 24 14.67 -6.60 -21.00
CA GLY A 24 15.68 -5.87 -20.24
C GLY A 24 15.08 -4.94 -19.18
N LEU A 25 15.67 -3.74 -19.05
CA LEU A 25 15.20 -2.71 -18.11
C LEU A 25 13.74 -2.30 -18.34
N TYR A 26 13.30 -2.29 -19.61
CA TYR A 26 11.93 -1.91 -19.97
C TYR A 26 10.90 -2.90 -19.41
N GLY A 27 11.22 -4.20 -19.44
CA GLY A 27 10.37 -5.24 -18.85
C GLY A 27 10.23 -5.11 -17.34
N ILE A 28 11.30 -4.69 -16.65
CA ILE A 28 11.26 -4.41 -15.20
C ILE A 28 10.32 -3.22 -14.93
N MET A 29 10.44 -2.13 -15.69
CA MET A 29 9.60 -0.94 -15.48
C MET A 29 8.12 -1.27 -15.65
N ILE A 30 7.75 -1.99 -16.70
CA ILE A 30 6.36 -2.43 -16.91
C ILE A 30 5.92 -3.37 -15.79
N GLY A 31 6.73 -4.35 -15.43
CA GLY A 31 6.41 -5.29 -14.35
C GLY A 31 6.19 -4.60 -13.00
N LEU A 32 6.99 -3.57 -12.69
CA LEU A 32 6.81 -2.74 -11.50
C LEU A 32 5.50 -1.96 -11.54
N VAL A 33 5.14 -1.37 -12.68
CA VAL A 33 3.84 -0.66 -12.82
C VAL A 33 2.67 -1.63 -12.64
N ILE A 34 2.72 -2.81 -13.26
CA ILE A 34 1.66 -3.83 -13.15
C ILE A 34 1.50 -4.29 -11.70
N THR A 35 2.60 -4.58 -11.01
CA THR A 35 2.56 -4.98 -9.60
C THR A 35 2.01 -3.86 -8.72
N LEU A 36 2.41 -2.61 -8.92
CA LEU A 36 1.82 -1.46 -8.20
C LEU A 36 0.31 -1.34 -8.41
N VAL A 37 -0.16 -1.42 -9.66
CA VAL A 37 -1.60 -1.37 -9.96
C VAL A 37 -2.35 -2.53 -9.30
N HIS A 38 -1.76 -3.72 -9.28
CA HIS A 38 -2.34 -4.88 -8.59
C HIS A 38 -2.50 -4.63 -7.08
N LEU A 39 -1.49 -4.04 -6.43
CA LEU A 39 -1.54 -3.69 -5.01
C LEU A 39 -2.59 -2.62 -4.71
N ILE A 40 -2.79 -1.62 -5.58
CA ILE A 40 -3.83 -0.58 -5.42
C ILE A 40 -5.23 -1.20 -5.45
N LYS A 41 -5.46 -2.15 -6.36
CA LYS A 41 -6.75 -2.84 -6.52
C LYS A 41 -7.07 -3.79 -5.38
N LEU A 42 -6.04 -4.32 -4.71
CA LEU A 42 -6.22 -5.22 -3.58
C LEU A 42 -6.89 -4.47 -2.42
N LYS A 43 -8.05 -4.95 -1.97
CA LYS A 43 -8.76 -4.39 -0.82
C LYS A 43 -8.53 -5.27 0.40
N SER A 44 -8.08 -4.68 1.51
CA SER A 44 -8.01 -5.31 2.82
C SER A 44 -9.15 -4.76 3.67
N PHE A 45 -10.06 -5.63 4.15
CA PHE A 45 -11.20 -5.23 4.99
C PHE A 45 -12.00 -4.01 4.46
N GLY A 46 -12.22 -3.96 3.15
CA GLY A 46 -12.98 -2.89 2.49
C GLY A 46 -12.18 -1.62 2.14
N VAL A 47 -10.93 -1.49 2.58
CA VAL A 47 -10.04 -0.36 2.25
C VAL A 47 -8.93 -0.81 1.29
N SER A 48 -8.47 0.06 0.38
CA SER A 48 -7.34 -0.30 -0.50
C SER A 48 -6.12 -0.67 0.34
N TYR A 49 -5.33 -1.66 -0.09
CA TYR A 49 -4.10 -2.05 0.61
C TYR A 49 -3.11 -0.87 0.70
N LEU A 50 -3.18 0.07 -0.25
CA LEU A 50 -2.39 1.29 -0.28
C LEU A 50 -3.17 2.53 0.23
N ALA A 51 -4.19 2.32 1.08
CA ALA A 51 -5.14 3.33 1.53
C ALA A 51 -4.59 4.63 2.17
N PRO A 52 -3.38 4.72 2.76
CA PRO A 52 -2.82 6.03 3.11
C PRO A 52 -1.95 6.67 2.01
N MET A 53 -1.44 5.89 1.04
CA MET A 53 -0.66 6.41 -0.09
C MET A 53 -1.55 6.97 -1.22
N VAL A 54 -2.75 6.42 -1.39
CA VAL A 54 -3.66 6.72 -2.51
C VAL A 54 -4.84 7.60 -2.08
N ASN A 55 -4.97 7.95 -0.79
CA ASN A 55 -6.05 8.83 -0.33
C ASN A 55 -5.80 10.29 -0.74
N GLU A 56 -6.83 10.93 -1.28
CA GLU A 56 -6.89 12.32 -1.72
C GLU A 56 -6.62 13.39 -0.63
N ASN A 57 -6.63 13.02 0.66
CA ASN A 57 -6.39 13.98 1.75
C ASN A 57 -4.90 14.08 2.11
N ALA A 58 -4.26 15.19 1.73
CA ALA A 58 -2.88 15.58 2.08
C ALA A 58 -2.54 15.48 3.60
N ASN A 59 -3.53 15.59 4.49
CA ASN A 59 -3.32 15.46 5.94
C ASN A 59 -3.05 14.02 6.39
N ASP A 60 -3.57 12.99 5.70
CA ASP A 60 -3.31 11.59 6.03
C ASP A 60 -1.90 11.16 5.58
N PHE A 61 -1.28 11.89 4.63
CA PHE A 61 0.12 11.68 4.25
C PHE A 61 1.11 12.07 5.34
N LYS A 62 0.77 13.06 6.19
CA LYS A 62 1.60 13.42 7.35
C LYS A 62 1.71 12.25 8.29
N ASP A 63 0.60 11.58 8.60
CA ASP A 63 0.59 10.42 9.49
C ASP A 63 1.34 9.20 8.93
N MET A 64 1.48 9.09 7.60
CA MET A 64 2.20 8.03 6.91
C MET A 64 3.72 8.26 6.87
N TYR A 65 4.17 9.44 6.43
CA TYR A 65 5.60 9.76 6.31
C TYR A 65 6.22 10.16 7.66
N PHE A 66 5.45 10.86 8.50
CA PHE A 66 5.86 11.31 9.83
C PHE A 66 4.84 10.83 10.86
N ARG A 67 5.14 9.70 11.52
CA ARG A 67 4.25 9.13 12.53
C ARG A 67 4.07 10.08 13.72
N ALA A 68 3.00 10.88 13.69
CA ALA A 68 2.66 11.79 14.77
C ALA A 68 2.24 10.99 16.03
N PRO A 69 2.47 11.53 17.25
CA PRO A 69 2.05 10.87 18.47
C PRO A 69 0.52 10.70 18.51
N ILE A 70 0.05 9.52 18.93
CA ILE A 70 -1.38 9.13 18.94
C ILE A 70 -2.26 10.16 19.68
N ARG A 71 -1.70 10.87 20.68
CA ARG A 71 -2.41 11.90 21.46
C ARG A 71 -2.84 13.12 20.63
N PHE A 72 -2.19 13.40 19.50
CA PHE A 72 -2.58 14.49 18.60
C PHE A 72 -3.60 14.03 17.54
N LEU A 73 -3.83 12.72 17.41
CA LEU A 73 -4.71 12.11 16.41
C LEU A 73 -6.15 11.97 16.94
N LYS A 74 -6.85 13.10 17.06
CA LYS A 74 -8.24 13.15 17.57
C LYS A 74 -9.29 12.57 16.61
N LYS A 75 -8.99 12.54 15.31
CA LYS A 75 -9.90 12.08 14.24
C LYS A 75 -9.38 10.79 13.62
N ARG A 76 -10.29 9.90 13.22
CA ARG A 76 -9.93 8.70 12.46
C ARG A 76 -9.63 9.10 11.01
N PRO A 77 -8.61 8.50 10.37
CA PRO A 77 -8.28 8.83 8.99
C PRO A 77 -9.41 8.38 8.06
N LYS A 78 -9.69 9.19 7.03
CA LYS A 78 -10.93 9.03 6.24
C LYS A 78 -10.96 7.75 5.42
N TYR A 79 -9.79 7.18 5.09
CA TYR A 79 -9.72 5.93 4.33
C TYR A 79 -10.31 4.72 5.07
N MET A 80 -10.50 4.77 6.39
CA MET A 80 -11.09 3.67 7.18
C MET A 80 -12.62 3.55 7.05
N ASN A 81 -13.28 4.44 6.29
CA ASN A 81 -14.73 4.46 6.05
C ASN A 81 -15.58 4.10 7.29
N THR A 82 -15.23 4.68 8.45
CA THR A 82 -15.88 4.36 9.72
C THR A 82 -16.99 5.36 10.02
N GLY A 83 -18.15 4.88 10.48
CA GLY A 83 -19.29 5.74 10.87
C GLY A 83 -18.98 6.70 12.02
N ASP A 84 -18.10 6.30 12.94
CA ASP A 84 -17.59 7.16 14.01
C ASP A 84 -16.28 7.85 13.59
N LYS A 85 -16.34 9.17 13.46
CA LYS A 85 -15.22 10.01 12.99
C LYS A 85 -14.24 10.38 14.11
N ILE A 86 -14.60 10.18 15.37
CA ILE A 86 -13.81 10.59 16.54
C ILE A 86 -13.07 9.37 17.09
N ARG A 87 -11.77 9.53 17.37
CA ARG A 87 -10.93 8.42 17.84
C ARG A 87 -10.95 8.29 19.36
N GLN A 88 -10.88 9.42 20.05
CA GLN A 88 -10.92 9.54 21.51
C GLN A 88 -11.66 10.83 21.87
N ARG A 89 -12.61 10.76 22.81
CA ARG A 89 -13.20 11.95 23.46
C ARG A 89 -12.32 12.38 24.61
#